data_AF-A0A257PWS8-F1
#
_entry.id   AF-A0A257PWS8-F1
#
_cell.length_a   1.000
_cell.length_b   1.000
_cell.length_c   1.000
_cell.angle_alpha   90.00
_cell.angle_beta   90.00
_cell.angle_gamma   90.00
#
_symmetry.space_group_name_H-M   'P 1'
#
loop_
_entity.id
_entity.type
_entity.pdbx_description
1 polymer ?
#
loop_
_entity_poly.entity_id
_entity_poly.type
_entity_poly.pdbx_seq_one_letter_code
_entity_poly.pdbx_strand_id
1 'polypeptide(L)'
;MILALTTGARQAEIMGFANYAAYKLDDTMAKTPKAVMDMLDNNLKVYKPATEKFLDKIKDYAQKEDGITDLKPWDYSYYNRKLTEETFKLDLEDLRPYFDLEKVLDGVRIHAEKLFNIKMTEVKGKYPVYHPDVKTFEVTDSKTGKIAGCFVTEGLVKRGSKVRLLRD
;
A
#
# COMPACT_ATOMS: atom_id res chain seq x y z
N MET A 1 19.48 -12.04 9.91
CA MET A 1 19.31 -10.60 10.18
C MET A 1 20.64 -9.90 10.48
N ILE A 2 21.45 -10.38 11.44
CA ILE A 2 22.77 -9.78 11.78
C ILE A 2 23.74 -9.77 10.59
N LEU A 3 23.78 -10.83 9.78
CA LEU A 3 24.64 -10.90 8.60
C LEU A 3 24.28 -9.84 7.53
N ALA A 4 23.00 -9.54 7.36
CA ALA A 4 22.53 -8.54 6.39
C ALA A 4 22.90 -7.12 6.82
N LEU A 5 22.74 -6.82 8.11
CA LEU A 5 23.11 -5.52 8.69
C LEU A 5 24.63 -5.28 8.62
N THR A 6 25.42 -6.29 8.94
CA THR A 6 26.89 -6.22 8.88
C THR A 6 27.41 -6.10 7.45
N THR A 7 26.80 -6.82 6.49
CA THR A 7 27.15 -6.70 5.06
C THR A 7 26.84 -5.30 4.54
N GLY A 8 25.68 -4.73 4.88
CA GLY A 8 25.31 -3.38 4.48
C GLY A 8 26.25 -2.31 5.06
N ALA A 9 26.64 -2.43 6.34
CA ALA A 9 27.58 -1.50 6.95
C ALA A 9 28.96 -1.54 6.26
N ARG A 10 29.49 -2.74 5.99
CA ARG A 10 30.76 -2.92 5.29
C ARG A 10 30.74 -2.37 3.85
N GLN A 11 29.62 -2.54 3.15
CA GLN A 11 29.45 -1.98 1.81
C GLN A 11 29.51 -0.44 1.83
N ALA A 12 28.89 0.20 2.81
CA ALA A 12 28.92 1.65 2.94
C ALA A 12 30.33 2.17 3.23
N GLU A 13 31.07 1.49 4.12
CA GLU A 13 32.45 1.82 4.45
C GLU A 13 33.38 1.74 3.23
N ILE A 14 33.29 0.66 2.44
CA ILE A 14 34.06 0.50 1.19
C ILE A 14 33.75 1.63 0.20
N MET A 15 32.51 2.10 0.16
CA MET A 15 32.06 3.17 -0.71
C MET A 15 32.33 4.58 -0.15
N GLY A 16 32.96 4.70 1.03
CA GLY A 16 33.32 5.98 1.65
C GLY A 16 32.18 6.68 2.40
N PHE A 17 31.09 5.98 2.72
CA PHE A 17 29.95 6.53 3.46
C PHE A 17 30.00 6.18 4.94
N ALA A 18 29.52 7.09 5.79
CA ALA A 18 29.52 6.91 7.25
C ALA A 18 28.61 5.76 7.74
N ASN A 19 27.55 5.43 6.99
CA ASN A 19 26.66 4.31 7.29
C ASN A 19 25.84 3.92 6.05
N TYR A 20 25.15 2.78 6.14
CA TYR A 20 24.36 2.26 5.03
C TYR A 20 23.18 3.17 4.64
N ALA A 21 22.60 3.93 5.58
CA ALA A 21 21.52 4.85 5.26
C ALA A 21 22.03 6.03 4.41
N ALA A 22 23.21 6.58 4.72
CA ALA A 22 23.84 7.61 3.92
C ALA A 22 24.16 7.09 2.50
N TYR A 23 24.72 5.88 2.41
CA TYR A 23 24.97 5.22 1.13
C TYR A 23 23.69 5.02 0.30
N LYS A 24 22.59 4.58 0.92
CA LYS A 24 21.34 4.31 0.22
C LYS A 24 20.51 5.53 -0.12
N LEU A 25 20.75 6.68 0.51
CA LEU A 25 19.98 7.89 0.27
C LEU A 25 20.62 8.82 -0.75
N ASP A 26 21.90 8.61 -1.08
CA ASP A 26 22.66 9.48 -1.99
C ASP A 26 22.00 9.63 -3.38
N ASP A 27 21.50 8.53 -3.94
CA ASP A 27 20.80 8.49 -5.24
C ASP A 27 19.30 8.86 -5.14
N THR A 28 18.77 9.03 -3.94
CA THR A 28 17.35 9.35 -3.71
C THR A 28 17.10 10.85 -3.70
N MET A 29 15.81 11.25 -3.68
CA MET A 29 15.41 12.65 -3.51
C MET A 29 15.72 13.19 -2.11
N ALA A 30 15.73 12.34 -1.08
CA ALA A 30 15.92 12.76 0.31
C ALA A 30 17.38 13.08 0.64
N LYS A 31 18.34 12.51 -0.12
CA LYS A 31 19.80 12.72 -0.06
C LYS A 31 20.50 12.31 1.23
N THR A 32 19.98 12.70 2.39
CA THR A 32 20.66 12.51 3.67
C THR A 32 19.75 11.84 4.71
N PRO A 33 20.30 11.00 5.62
CA PRO A 33 19.54 10.46 6.74
C PRO A 33 18.93 11.52 7.63
N LYS A 34 19.62 12.66 7.80
CA LYS A 34 19.13 13.80 8.59
C LYS A 34 17.82 14.37 8.02
N ALA A 35 17.76 14.61 6.72
CA ALA A 35 16.55 15.11 6.07
C ALA A 35 15.36 14.16 6.24
N VAL A 36 15.61 12.85 6.20
CA VAL A 36 14.57 11.83 6.47
C VAL A 36 14.09 11.90 7.91
N MET A 37 15.00 11.95 8.88
CA MET A 37 14.65 12.04 10.31
C MET A 37 13.90 13.33 10.62
N ASP A 38 14.38 14.47 10.12
CA ASP A 38 13.71 15.76 10.31
C ASP A 38 12.28 15.75 9.74
N MET A 39 12.07 15.10 8.58
CA MET A 39 10.72 14.91 8.00
C MET A 39 9.83 14.02 8.89
N LEU A 40 10.34 12.88 9.36
CA LEU A 40 9.60 11.96 10.22
C LEU A 40 9.23 12.61 11.56
N ASP A 41 10.16 13.35 12.17
CA ASP A 41 9.92 14.06 13.43
C ASP A 41 8.88 15.17 13.27
N ASN A 42 8.91 15.90 12.16
CA ASN A 42 7.89 16.91 11.85
C ASN A 42 6.51 16.28 11.65
N ASN A 43 6.42 15.18 10.90
CA ASN A 43 5.17 14.44 10.72
C ASN A 43 4.65 13.90 12.05
N LEU A 44 5.53 13.36 12.90
CA LEU A 44 5.15 12.84 14.22
C LEU A 44 4.55 13.94 15.11
N LYS A 45 5.13 15.13 15.12
CA LYS A 45 4.59 16.28 15.88
C LYS A 45 3.17 16.65 15.45
N VAL A 46 2.86 16.54 14.16
CA VAL A 46 1.55 16.87 13.60
C VAL A 46 0.52 15.77 13.87
N TYR A 47 0.87 14.50 13.64
CA TYR A 47 -0.08 13.40 13.72
C TYR A 47 -0.33 12.91 15.15
N LYS A 48 0.70 12.91 16.01
CA LYS A 48 0.64 12.32 17.35
C LYS A 48 -0.54 12.84 18.19
N PRO A 49 -0.82 14.15 18.29
CA PRO A 49 -1.95 14.63 19.10
C PRO A 49 -3.31 14.16 18.59
N ALA A 50 -3.48 14.01 17.27
CA ALA A 50 -4.72 13.51 16.69
C ALA A 50 -4.87 12.00 16.92
N THR A 51 -3.78 11.25 16.77
CA THR A 51 -3.75 9.80 17.03
C THR A 51 -4.00 9.47 18.50
N GLU A 52 -3.41 10.21 19.44
CA GLU A 52 -3.63 10.01 20.89
C GLU A 52 -5.11 10.23 21.24
N LYS A 53 -5.71 11.34 20.78
CA LYS A 53 -7.15 11.60 20.97
C LYS A 53 -8.03 10.51 20.37
N PHE A 54 -7.64 9.94 19.24
CA PHE A 54 -8.40 8.87 18.60
C PHE A 54 -8.27 7.55 19.35
N LEU A 55 -7.07 7.23 19.85
CA LEU A 55 -6.83 6.07 20.69
C LEU A 55 -7.60 6.14 22.00
N ASP A 56 -7.67 7.31 22.63
CA ASP A 56 -8.44 7.51 23.86
C ASP A 56 -9.94 7.25 23.61
N LYS A 57 -10.50 7.73 22.50
CA LYS A 57 -11.89 7.41 22.12
C LYS A 57 -12.13 5.90 21.96
N ILE A 58 -11.17 5.17 21.38
CA ILE A 58 -11.29 3.72 21.22
C ILE A 58 -11.21 3.01 22.57
N LYS A 59 -10.34 3.46 23.49
CA LYS A 59 -10.25 2.92 24.84
C LYS A 59 -11.54 3.18 25.63
N ASP A 60 -12.06 4.40 25.59
CA ASP A 60 -13.32 4.77 26.26
C ASP A 60 -14.48 3.92 25.73
N TYR A 61 -14.50 3.69 24.40
CA TYR A 61 -15.49 2.83 23.76
C TYR A 61 -15.37 1.36 24.22
N ALA A 62 -14.16 0.81 24.23
CA ALA A 62 -13.90 -0.55 24.69
C ALA A 62 -14.25 -0.74 26.17
N GLN A 63 -14.00 0.27 27.00
CA GLN A 63 -14.37 0.26 28.42
C GLN A 63 -15.89 0.32 28.60
N LYS A 64 -16.60 1.14 27.82
CA LYS A 64 -18.06 1.28 27.90
C LYS A 64 -18.79 0.00 27.46
N GLU A 65 -18.35 -0.61 26.38
CA GLU A 65 -19.03 -1.77 25.79
C GLU A 65 -18.70 -3.08 26.51
N ASP A 66 -17.40 -3.35 26.71
CA ASP A 66 -16.92 -4.67 27.16
C ASP A 66 -16.09 -4.60 28.47
N GLY A 67 -15.98 -3.42 29.10
CA GLY A 67 -15.25 -3.25 30.35
C GLY A 67 -13.73 -3.35 30.23
N ILE A 68 -13.17 -3.28 29.02
CA ILE A 68 -11.72 -3.42 28.79
C ILE A 68 -10.99 -2.15 29.22
N THR A 69 -10.09 -2.29 30.18
CA THR A 69 -9.27 -1.18 30.71
C THR A 69 -7.89 -1.08 30.09
N ASP A 70 -7.39 -2.15 29.47
CA ASP A 70 -6.06 -2.23 28.86
C ASP A 70 -6.18 -2.77 27.42
N LEU A 71 -6.41 -1.85 26.49
CA LEU A 71 -6.57 -2.16 25.07
C LEU A 71 -5.26 -2.68 24.46
N LYS A 72 -5.25 -3.91 23.93
CA LYS A 72 -4.07 -4.49 23.28
C LYS A 72 -4.06 -4.23 21.78
N PRO A 73 -2.90 -4.34 21.11
CA PRO A 73 -2.80 -4.07 19.66
C PRO A 73 -3.73 -4.92 18.78
N TRP A 74 -4.06 -6.14 19.19
CA TRP A 74 -4.99 -7.01 18.44
C TRP A 74 -6.47 -6.62 18.62
N ASP A 75 -6.81 -5.92 19.70
CA ASP A 75 -8.18 -5.46 19.97
C ASP A 75 -8.52 -4.21 19.15
N TYR A 76 -7.50 -3.41 18.81
CA TYR A 76 -7.65 -2.12 18.13
C TYR A 76 -8.54 -2.19 16.89
N SER A 77 -8.28 -3.14 15.97
CA SER A 77 -9.04 -3.23 14.72
C SER A 77 -10.52 -3.50 14.96
N TYR A 78 -10.87 -4.28 15.99
CA TYR A 78 -12.24 -4.62 16.31
C TYR A 78 -13.01 -3.42 16.86
N TYR A 79 -12.48 -2.76 17.88
CA TYR A 79 -13.12 -1.59 18.49
C TYR A 79 -13.13 -0.37 17.57
N ASN A 80 -12.06 -0.18 16.78
CA ASN A 80 -12.03 0.86 15.76
C ASN A 80 -13.16 0.68 14.73
N ARG A 81 -13.40 -0.56 14.29
CA ARG A 81 -14.48 -0.87 13.36
C ARG A 81 -15.84 -0.54 13.97
N LYS A 82 -16.14 -1.06 15.17
CA LYS A 82 -17.40 -0.78 15.89
C LYS A 82 -17.63 0.73 16.10
N LEU A 83 -16.62 1.45 16.58
CA LEU A 83 -16.70 2.90 16.79
C LEU A 83 -16.97 3.66 15.49
N THR A 84 -16.35 3.24 14.38
CA THR A 84 -16.56 3.81 13.05
C THR A 84 -17.98 3.54 12.55
N GLU A 85 -18.48 2.31 12.70
CA GLU A 85 -19.85 1.93 12.35
C GLU A 85 -20.88 2.77 13.10
N GLU A 86 -20.70 2.97 14.41
CA GLU A 86 -21.62 3.80 15.22
C GLU A 86 -21.53 5.29 14.85
N THR A 87 -20.32 5.81 14.64
CA THR A 87 -20.09 7.23 14.33
C THR A 87 -20.63 7.61 12.95
N PHE A 88 -20.36 6.79 11.93
CA PHE A 88 -20.72 7.08 10.54
C PHE A 88 -22.01 6.41 10.10
N LYS A 89 -22.62 5.56 10.94
CA LYS A 89 -23.82 4.77 10.63
C LYS A 89 -23.68 3.98 9.32
N LEU A 90 -22.50 3.42 9.12
CA LEU A 90 -22.09 2.75 7.89
C LEU A 90 -21.43 1.42 8.23
N ASP A 91 -22.01 0.32 7.75
CA ASP A 91 -21.38 -0.99 7.77
C ASP A 91 -20.53 -1.18 6.51
N LEU A 92 -19.29 -1.62 6.68
CA LEU A 92 -18.39 -1.92 5.57
C LEU A 92 -18.78 -3.22 4.84
N GLU A 93 -19.44 -4.17 5.52
CA GLU A 93 -19.94 -5.39 4.86
C GLU A 93 -21.10 -5.08 3.91
N ASP A 94 -21.93 -4.08 4.22
CA ASP A 94 -23.00 -3.61 3.30
C ASP A 94 -22.44 -3.03 2.00
N LEU A 95 -21.20 -2.52 2.02
CA LEU A 95 -20.53 -1.99 0.82
C LEU A 95 -19.93 -3.08 -0.07
N ARG A 96 -19.68 -4.27 0.47
CA ARG A 96 -18.98 -5.36 -0.23
C ARG A 96 -19.63 -5.75 -1.57
N PRO A 97 -20.96 -5.83 -1.73
CA PRO A 97 -21.58 -6.14 -3.01
C PRO A 97 -21.36 -5.07 -4.10
N TYR A 98 -21.03 -3.83 -3.72
CA TYR A 98 -20.76 -2.74 -4.65
C TYR A 98 -19.32 -2.77 -5.19
N PHE A 99 -18.40 -3.41 -4.47
CA PHE A 99 -16.99 -3.53 -4.84
C PHE A 99 -16.67 -4.90 -5.46
N ASP A 100 -17.42 -5.25 -6.51
CA ASP A 100 -17.08 -6.40 -7.35
C ASP A 100 -15.73 -6.18 -8.04
N LEU A 101 -14.83 -7.17 -7.96
CA LEU A 101 -13.45 -7.04 -8.42
C LEU A 101 -13.36 -6.69 -9.91
N GLU A 102 -14.20 -7.30 -10.76
CA GLU A 102 -14.16 -7.04 -12.20
C GLU A 102 -14.61 -5.61 -12.50
N LYS A 103 -15.69 -5.16 -11.84
CA LYS A 103 -16.19 -3.78 -11.98
C LYS A 103 -15.19 -2.74 -11.51
N VAL A 104 -14.47 -3.01 -10.42
CA VAL A 104 -13.43 -2.10 -9.91
C VAL A 104 -12.26 -2.00 -10.89
N LEU A 105 -11.79 -3.14 -11.41
CA LEU A 105 -10.72 -3.16 -12.41
C LEU A 105 -11.12 -2.42 -13.69
N ASP A 106 -12.35 -2.58 -14.16
CA ASP A 106 -12.90 -1.82 -15.29
C ASP A 106 -12.98 -0.33 -14.99
N GLY A 107 -13.42 0.05 -13.78
CA GLY A 107 -13.45 1.43 -13.33
C GLY A 107 -12.06 2.08 -13.36
N VAL A 108 -11.04 1.39 -12.85
CA VAL A 108 -9.64 1.84 -12.88
C VAL A 108 -9.14 1.98 -14.32
N ARG A 109 -9.45 1.01 -15.20
CA ARG A 109 -9.09 1.06 -16.62
C ARG A 109 -9.71 2.29 -17.30
N ILE A 110 -11.02 2.49 -17.17
CA ILE A 110 -11.74 3.64 -17.74
C ILE A 110 -11.15 4.95 -17.24
N HIS A 111 -10.79 5.03 -15.96
CA HIS A 111 -10.16 6.22 -15.40
C HIS A 111 -8.79 6.50 -16.02
N ALA A 112 -7.94 5.47 -16.17
CA ALA A 112 -6.63 5.58 -16.80
C ALA A 112 -6.72 5.96 -18.29
N GLU A 113 -7.64 5.35 -19.03
CA GLU A 113 -7.89 5.67 -20.45
C GLU A 113 -8.25 7.15 -20.63
N LYS A 114 -9.10 7.69 -19.76
CA LYS A 114 -9.50 9.10 -19.77
C LYS A 114 -8.37 10.04 -19.37
N LEU A 115 -7.65 9.72 -18.31
CA LEU A 115 -6.61 10.61 -17.76
C LEU A 115 -5.39 10.71 -18.70
N PHE A 116 -4.99 9.59 -19.29
CA PHE A 116 -3.77 9.50 -20.10
C PHE A 116 -4.03 9.49 -21.61
N ASN A 117 -5.29 9.53 -22.05
CA ASN A 117 -5.67 9.40 -23.47
C ASN A 117 -5.09 8.13 -24.11
N ILE A 118 -5.20 7.01 -23.40
CA ILE A 118 -4.78 5.69 -23.87
C ILE A 118 -6.00 4.79 -24.04
N LYS A 119 -5.83 3.69 -24.76
CA LYS A 119 -6.81 2.62 -24.90
C LYS A 119 -6.17 1.31 -24.49
N MET A 120 -6.81 0.59 -23.56
CA MET A 120 -6.33 -0.72 -23.10
C MET A 120 -7.25 -1.80 -23.64
N THR A 121 -6.72 -2.65 -24.53
CA THR A 121 -7.49 -3.75 -25.14
C THR A 121 -6.97 -5.08 -24.64
N GLU A 122 -7.82 -5.90 -24.02
CA GLU A 122 -7.45 -7.25 -23.60
C GLU A 122 -7.10 -8.11 -24.83
N VAL A 123 -5.95 -8.77 -24.78
CA VAL A 123 -5.51 -9.71 -25.81
C VAL A 123 -5.34 -11.09 -25.18
N LYS A 124 -5.88 -12.12 -25.84
CA LYS A 124 -5.78 -13.51 -25.38
C LYS A 124 -4.92 -14.32 -26.35
N GLY A 125 -3.97 -15.08 -25.82
CA GLY A 125 -3.11 -15.98 -26.61
C GLY A 125 -2.04 -15.30 -27.47
N LYS A 126 -1.91 -13.97 -27.42
CA LYS A 126 -0.89 -13.21 -28.16
C LYS A 126 0.49 -13.25 -27.49
N TYR A 127 0.52 -13.27 -26.16
CA TYR A 127 1.73 -13.26 -25.36
C TYR A 127 1.84 -14.54 -24.53
N PRO A 128 3.06 -15.08 -24.32
CA PRO A 128 3.25 -16.19 -23.39
C PRO A 128 2.96 -15.69 -21.97
N VAL A 129 2.05 -16.38 -21.28
CA VAL A 129 1.70 -16.11 -19.88
C VAL A 129 2.24 -17.23 -18.99
N TYR A 130 2.67 -16.88 -17.77
CA TYR A 130 3.19 -17.85 -16.80
C TYR A 130 2.07 -18.57 -16.02
N HIS A 131 0.84 -18.05 -16.05
CA HIS A 131 -0.33 -18.66 -15.42
C HIS A 131 -1.59 -18.38 -16.25
N PRO A 132 -2.57 -19.31 -16.33
CA PRO A 132 -3.82 -19.12 -17.09
C PRO A 132 -4.74 -17.99 -16.59
N ASP A 133 -4.51 -17.43 -15.41
CA ASP A 133 -5.38 -16.38 -14.83
C ASP A 133 -4.82 -14.98 -15.11
N VAL A 134 -3.67 -14.92 -15.76
CA VAL A 134 -3.01 -13.68 -16.13
C VAL A 134 -3.75 -13.08 -17.32
N LYS A 135 -4.19 -11.83 -17.16
CA LYS A 135 -4.78 -11.05 -18.25
C LYS A 135 -3.71 -10.15 -18.85
N THR A 136 -3.66 -10.06 -20.17
CA THR A 136 -2.73 -9.18 -20.91
C THR A 136 -3.49 -8.15 -21.71
N PHE A 137 -3.06 -6.89 -21.66
CA PHE A 137 -3.68 -5.76 -22.32
C PHE A 137 -2.68 -5.04 -23.20
N GLU A 138 -3.03 -4.79 -24.46
CA GLU A 138 -2.27 -3.86 -25.31
C GLU A 138 -2.72 -2.44 -25.04
N VAL A 139 -1.74 -1.57 -24.76
CA VAL A 139 -1.96 -0.16 -24.50
C VAL A 139 -1.58 0.62 -25.75
N THR A 140 -2.54 1.32 -26.33
CA THR A 140 -2.34 2.21 -27.48
C THR A 140 -2.64 3.65 -27.12
N ASP A 141 -1.92 4.58 -27.73
CA ASP A 141 -2.24 6.01 -27.65
C ASP A 141 -3.52 6.27 -28.45
N SER A 142 -4.52 6.88 -27.81
CA SER A 142 -5.85 7.07 -28.42
C SER A 142 -5.87 8.09 -29.55
N LYS A 143 -4.86 8.97 -29.66
CA LYS A 143 -4.77 9.99 -30.71
C LYS A 143 -4.02 9.49 -31.94
N THR A 144 -2.95 8.75 -31.72
CA THR A 144 -2.02 8.32 -32.78
C THR A 144 -2.20 6.85 -33.17
N GLY A 145 -2.87 6.06 -32.33
CA GLY A 145 -3.04 4.61 -32.50
C GLY A 145 -1.74 3.81 -32.28
N LYS A 146 -0.65 4.46 -31.88
CA LYS A 146 0.65 3.80 -31.67
C LYS A 146 0.60 2.95 -30.40
N ILE A 147 1.25 1.78 -30.44
CA ILE A 147 1.42 0.93 -29.27
C ILE A 147 2.38 1.61 -28.31
N ALA A 148 1.89 1.90 -27.10
CA ALA A 148 2.68 2.43 -25.99
C ALA A 148 3.32 1.30 -25.17
N GLY A 149 2.66 0.13 -25.10
CA GLY A 149 3.21 -1.03 -24.42
C GLY A 149 2.19 -2.15 -24.19
N CYS A 150 2.57 -3.10 -23.33
CA CYS A 150 1.73 -4.20 -22.86
C CYS A 150 1.64 -4.16 -21.33
N PHE A 151 0.43 -4.31 -20.82
CA PHE A 151 0.13 -4.34 -19.40
C PHE A 151 -0.37 -5.73 -18.99
N VAL A 152 0.17 -6.27 -17.91
CA VAL A 152 -0.10 -7.63 -17.45
C VAL A 152 -0.65 -7.57 -16.04
N THR A 153 -1.79 -8.22 -15.80
CA THR A 153 -2.43 -8.25 -14.47
C THR A 153 -2.65 -9.67 -13.98
N GLU A 154 -2.43 -9.87 -12.69
CA GLU A 154 -2.82 -11.07 -11.95
C GLU A 154 -3.57 -10.61 -10.69
N GLY A 155 -4.85 -10.94 -10.59
CA GLY A 155 -5.73 -10.46 -9.51
C GLY A 155 -5.84 -11.39 -8.31
N LEU A 156 -5.28 -12.59 -8.37
CA LEU A 156 -5.47 -13.62 -7.34
C LEU A 156 -4.18 -13.92 -6.59
N VAL A 157 -4.24 -13.79 -5.27
CA VAL A 157 -3.19 -14.25 -4.38
C VAL A 157 -3.20 -15.78 -4.35
N LYS A 158 -2.09 -16.39 -4.76
CA LYS A 158 -1.92 -17.85 -4.76
C LYS A 158 -0.71 -18.25 -3.93
N ARG A 159 -0.65 -19.54 -3.58
CA ARG A 159 0.49 -20.14 -2.88
C ARG A 159 1.74 -19.96 -3.75
N GLY A 160 2.71 -19.20 -3.27
CA GLY A 160 3.95 -18.87 -4.00
C GLY A 160 3.96 -17.48 -4.64
N SER A 161 2.82 -16.78 -4.71
CA SER A 161 2.79 -15.35 -5.03
C SER A 161 3.57 -14.59 -3.94
N LYS A 162 4.36 -13.58 -4.33
CA LYS A 162 5.00 -12.66 -3.37
C LYS A 162 3.92 -11.80 -2.71
N VAL A 163 3.29 -12.33 -1.68
CA VAL A 163 2.40 -11.57 -0.81
C VAL A 163 3.29 -10.92 0.25
N ARG A 164 3.50 -9.61 0.15
CA ARG A 164 4.04 -8.86 1.28
C ARG A 164 2.86 -8.61 2.22
N LEU A 165 2.59 -9.57 3.10
CA LEU A 165 1.64 -9.36 4.18
C LEU A 165 2.18 -8.17 5.00
N LEU A 166 1.40 -7.09 5.13
CA LEU A 166 1.70 -5.95 6.01
C LEU A 166 1.45 -6.34 7.48
N ARG A 167 1.94 -7.51 7.86
CA ARG A 167 1.93 -8.09 9.19
C ARG A 167 3.24 -8.84 9.33
N ASP A 168 4.27 -8.11 9.72
CA ASP A 168 5.42 -8.53 10.51
C ASP A 168 6.09 -7.26 11.06
#